data_AF-A0A6J7JTM4-F1
#
_entry.id   AF-A0A6J7JTM4-F1
#
_cell.length_a   1.000
_cell.length_b   1.000
_cell.length_c   1.000
_cell.angle_alpha   90.00
_cell.angle_beta   90.00
_cell.angle_gamma   90.00
#
_symmetry.space_group_name_H-M   'P 1'
#
loop_
_entity.id
_entity.type
_entity.pdbx_description
1 polymer ?
#
loop_
_entity_poly.entity_id
_entity_poly.type
_entity_poly.pdbx_seq_one_letter_code
_entity_poly.pdbx_strand_id
1 'polypeptide(L)'
;MLTPELSRRAFIAAGGAVALVACTGTDSSKEKKPSSTSGKGAGKEGLQALRVSSDLYATDTPQRFAFIFTFNGEFVSEGDATLAVRQEAGAFGDDLPATLHTEGLPKGRGIYTLDLILKTDGIWEGRATLKGKSVKLFFQVLKKPLGPIPGGAAPAAPSPTAEATLGVDPICTRVPACPLHAKSLDALIAKGRPVAVMFATPARCQTQFCGPVLDQLLAVQGDYSSEVDFVHVEIYESTEGTNLVSTISAWGIDSEPWFFTVSADGTVQERLDGAFATDEIRGALDRLIA
;
A
#
# COMPACT_ATOMS: atom_id res chain seq x y z
N MET A 1 34.07 19.90 -26.52
CA MET A 1 33.10 20.58 -27.40
C MET A 1 31.86 19.70 -27.49
N LEU A 2 30.83 20.09 -26.74
CA LEU A 2 29.47 20.36 -27.22
C LEU A 2 28.60 19.11 -27.47
N THR A 3 27.78 18.82 -26.46
CA THR A 3 26.44 18.24 -26.60
C THR A 3 25.62 18.97 -27.66
N PRO A 4 24.59 18.32 -28.20
CA PRO A 4 23.31 18.99 -28.33
C PRO A 4 22.20 18.21 -27.61
N GLU A 5 21.60 18.91 -26.64
CA GLU A 5 20.22 18.76 -26.21
C GLU A 5 19.27 18.90 -27.41
N LEU A 6 18.26 18.03 -27.53
CA LEU A 6 17.08 18.28 -28.36
C LEU A 6 15.80 17.97 -27.57
N SER A 7 15.28 19.05 -26.98
CA SER A 7 13.90 19.50 -26.81
C SER A 7 12.74 18.48 -26.75
N ARG A 8 11.98 18.66 -25.66
CA ARG A 8 10.57 18.28 -25.45
C ARG A 8 9.64 18.78 -26.56
N ARG A 9 8.54 18.05 -26.75
CA ARG A 9 7.32 18.33 -27.55
C ARG A 9 7.36 17.92 -29.03
N ALA A 10 6.90 16.71 -29.31
CA ALA A 10 6.02 16.44 -30.44
C ALA A 10 5.28 15.11 -30.21
N PHE A 11 4.11 14.98 -30.84
CA PHE A 11 3.22 13.81 -30.92
C PHE A 11 2.00 13.80 -29.99
N ILE A 12 1.04 14.65 -30.37
CA ILE A 12 -0.40 14.36 -30.27
C ILE A 12 -0.95 14.19 -31.70
N ALA A 13 -1.85 13.21 -31.83
CA ALA A 13 -2.90 13.03 -32.83
C ALA A 13 -2.52 12.66 -34.27
N ALA A 14 -2.83 11.41 -34.61
CA ALA A 14 -3.50 11.10 -35.87
C ALA A 14 -4.77 10.31 -35.55
N GLY A 15 -5.92 10.94 -35.76
CA GLY A 15 -7.21 10.26 -35.84
C GLY A 15 -7.35 9.54 -37.18
N GLY A 16 -8.11 8.45 -37.20
CA GLY A 16 -8.46 7.69 -38.40
C GLY A 16 -9.74 6.92 -38.13
N ALA A 17 -10.68 7.03 -39.06
CA ALA A 17 -12.10 6.82 -38.88
C ALA A 17 -12.57 5.35 -38.88
N VAL A 18 -13.79 5.23 -38.35
CA VAL A 18 -14.78 4.14 -38.35
C VAL A 18 -14.79 3.28 -39.62
N ALA A 19 -14.86 1.95 -39.43
CA ALA A 19 -15.52 1.03 -40.33
C ALA A 19 -16.43 0.07 -39.54
N LEU A 20 -17.73 0.13 -39.83
CA LEU A 20 -18.76 -0.81 -39.41
C LEU A 20 -18.65 -2.09 -40.26
N VAL A 21 -18.55 -3.25 -39.62
CA VAL A 21 -18.89 -4.54 -40.23
C VAL A 21 -19.66 -5.37 -39.21
N ALA A 22 -20.88 -5.74 -39.57
CA ALA A 22 -21.68 -6.75 -38.90
C ALA A 22 -21.46 -8.10 -39.59
N CYS A 23 -21.24 -9.17 -38.82
CA CYS A 23 -21.97 -10.45 -38.89
C CYS A 23 -21.25 -11.60 -38.14
N THR A 24 -22.08 -12.38 -37.45
CA THR A 24 -22.00 -13.83 -37.15
C THR A 24 -20.92 -14.38 -36.20
N GLY A 25 -21.37 -14.60 -34.95
CA GLY A 25 -21.28 -15.82 -34.14
C GLY A 25 -20.01 -16.69 -34.11
N THR A 26 -19.41 -16.82 -32.93
CA THR A 26 -19.21 -18.12 -32.25
C THR A 26 -18.75 -17.90 -30.81
N ASP A 27 -19.40 -18.59 -29.88
CA ASP A 27 -19.05 -18.66 -28.46
C ASP A 27 -17.65 -19.25 -28.28
N SER A 28 -16.81 -18.56 -27.52
CA SER A 28 -15.68 -19.14 -26.79
C SER A 28 -15.33 -18.24 -25.62
N SER A 29 -15.72 -18.73 -24.45
CA SER A 29 -15.50 -18.21 -23.11
C SER A 29 -14.02 -17.87 -22.87
N LYS A 30 -13.76 -16.61 -22.54
CA LYS A 30 -12.55 -16.18 -21.82
C LYS A 30 -12.97 -15.50 -20.53
N GLU A 31 -12.72 -16.19 -19.42
CA GLU A 31 -12.79 -15.64 -18.06
C GLU A 31 -11.94 -14.36 -17.98
N LYS A 32 -12.56 -13.25 -17.57
CA LYS A 32 -11.86 -12.02 -17.22
C LYS A 32 -11.34 -12.15 -15.78
N LYS A 33 -10.02 -12.14 -15.63
CA LYS A 33 -9.30 -11.91 -14.37
C LYS A 33 -9.74 -10.56 -13.77
N PRO A 34 -9.91 -10.40 -12.45
CA PRO A 34 -10.26 -9.12 -11.87
C PRO A 34 -9.06 -8.17 -11.98
N SER A 35 -9.21 -7.14 -12.80
CA SER A 35 -8.30 -6.00 -12.86
C SER A 35 -8.61 -5.10 -11.66
N SER A 36 -7.61 -4.84 -10.83
CA SER A 36 -7.60 -3.81 -9.79
C SER A 36 -7.88 -2.45 -10.41
N THR A 37 -9.15 -2.12 -10.53
CA THR A 37 -9.60 -0.88 -11.13
C THR A 37 -9.57 0.18 -10.05
N SER A 38 -8.49 0.97 -10.01
CA SER A 38 -8.57 2.31 -9.42
C SER A 38 -9.68 3.05 -10.16
N GLY A 39 -10.83 3.23 -9.49
CA GLY A 39 -11.96 3.92 -10.04
C GLY A 39 -11.62 5.39 -10.25
N LYS A 40 -11.03 5.74 -11.41
CA LYS A 40 -10.97 7.12 -11.88
C LYS A 40 -12.37 7.52 -12.32
N GLY A 41 -13.15 8.07 -11.40
CA GLY A 41 -14.29 8.91 -11.77
C GLY A 41 -13.77 10.11 -12.54
N ALA A 42 -13.95 10.13 -13.86
CA ALA A 42 -13.84 11.35 -14.63
C ALA A 42 -15.00 12.27 -14.22
N GLY A 43 -14.72 13.25 -13.35
CA GLY A 43 -15.72 14.18 -12.84
C GLY A 43 -15.11 15.41 -12.16
N LYS A 44 -15.42 16.57 -12.75
CA LYS A 44 -15.47 17.97 -12.28
C LYS A 44 -14.91 18.38 -10.90
N GLU A 45 -14.44 19.64 -10.86
CA GLU A 45 -14.10 20.46 -9.68
C GLU A 45 -14.93 20.11 -8.42
N GLY A 46 -14.25 19.92 -7.29
CA GLY A 46 -14.85 19.56 -6.01
C GLY A 46 -13.91 18.80 -5.05
N LEU A 47 -14.43 18.45 -3.87
CA LEU A 47 -13.80 17.56 -2.88
C LEU A 47 -13.98 16.10 -3.29
N GLN A 48 -12.91 15.31 -3.24
CA GLN A 48 -12.90 13.87 -3.47
C GLN A 48 -12.19 13.15 -2.34
N ALA A 49 -12.54 11.89 -2.11
CA ALA A 49 -11.83 11.01 -1.19
C ALA A 49 -11.40 9.73 -1.91
N LEU A 50 -10.20 9.24 -1.61
CA LEU A 50 -9.67 8.00 -2.16
C LEU A 50 -9.17 7.11 -1.04
N ARG A 51 -9.62 5.85 -1.02
CA ARG A 51 -9.04 4.81 -0.18
C ARG A 51 -7.60 4.55 -0.62
N VAL A 52 -6.69 4.47 0.35
CA VAL A 52 -5.28 4.13 0.12
C VAL A 52 -4.80 2.90 0.90
N SER A 53 -5.66 2.22 1.66
CA SER A 53 -5.44 0.82 2.07
C SER A 53 -5.73 -0.15 0.90
N SER A 54 -5.16 -1.36 0.94
CA SER A 54 -5.28 -2.40 -0.08
C SER A 54 -5.96 -3.68 0.41
N ASP A 55 -5.73 -4.15 1.63
CA ASP A 55 -6.20 -5.47 2.12
C ASP A 55 -7.25 -5.36 3.24
N LEU A 56 -8.43 -4.85 2.90
CA LEU A 56 -9.57 -4.82 3.82
C LEU A 56 -10.31 -6.16 3.78
N TYR A 57 -10.64 -6.72 4.93
CA TYR A 57 -11.28 -8.02 5.04
C TYR A 57 -12.38 -8.07 6.10
N ALA A 58 -13.27 -9.06 5.98
CA ALA A 58 -14.35 -9.27 6.93
C ALA A 58 -13.79 -9.75 8.28
N THR A 59 -14.02 -9.01 9.35
CA THR A 59 -13.58 -9.34 10.72
C THR A 59 -14.42 -8.64 11.79
N ASP A 60 -14.46 -9.24 12.98
CA ASP A 60 -15.03 -8.65 14.19
C ASP A 60 -14.03 -7.81 14.99
N THR A 61 -12.76 -7.76 14.56
CA THR A 61 -11.71 -6.94 15.17
C THR A 61 -11.49 -5.65 14.37
N PRO A 62 -11.06 -4.55 15.03
CA PRO A 62 -10.67 -3.35 14.32
C PRO A 62 -9.51 -3.61 13.35
N GLN A 63 -9.54 -2.97 12.19
CA GLN A 63 -8.46 -2.98 11.21
C GLN A 63 -8.24 -1.57 10.65
N ARG A 64 -6.98 -1.24 10.37
CA ARG A 64 -6.59 0.07 9.83
C ARG A 64 -7.27 0.34 8.49
N PHE A 65 -7.92 1.49 8.37
CA PHE A 65 -8.45 2.03 7.13
C PHE A 65 -7.79 3.37 6.84
N ALA A 66 -7.18 3.49 5.67
CA ALA A 66 -6.48 4.71 5.25
C ALA A 66 -7.12 5.33 4.02
N PHE A 67 -7.25 6.66 4.02
CA PHE A 67 -7.79 7.43 2.90
C PHE A 67 -7.18 8.83 2.81
N ILE A 68 -7.32 9.47 1.66
CA ILE A 68 -6.86 10.84 1.40
C ILE A 68 -8.00 11.68 0.84
N PHE A 69 -7.88 13.00 0.97
CA PHE A 69 -8.73 13.94 0.25
C PHE A 69 -7.97 14.65 -0.87
N THR A 70 -8.70 14.98 -1.93
CA THR A 70 -8.26 15.97 -2.91
C THR A 70 -9.35 17.02 -3.12
N PHE A 71 -8.95 18.25 -3.42
CA PHE A 71 -9.85 19.33 -3.81
C PHE A 71 -9.36 19.90 -5.14
N ASN A 72 -10.21 19.86 -6.17
CA ASN A 72 -9.84 20.31 -7.52
C ASN A 72 -8.57 19.63 -8.07
N GLY A 73 -8.33 18.37 -7.69
CA GLY A 73 -7.16 17.59 -8.11
C GLY A 73 -5.90 17.80 -7.27
N GLU A 74 -5.91 18.71 -6.30
CA GLU A 74 -4.81 18.92 -5.35
C GLU A 74 -5.06 18.19 -4.04
N PHE A 75 -4.02 17.65 -3.42
CA PHE A 75 -4.14 16.96 -2.13
C PHE A 75 -4.54 17.92 -1.01
N VAL A 76 -5.37 17.44 -0.08
CA VAL A 76 -5.77 18.18 1.12
C VAL A 76 -5.35 17.39 2.35
N SER A 77 -4.60 18.05 3.24
CA SER A 77 -3.96 17.42 4.40
C SER A 77 -4.03 18.35 5.60
N GLU A 78 -5.22 18.87 5.87
CA GLU A 78 -5.51 19.74 6.99
C GLU A 78 -7.00 19.70 7.36
N GLY A 79 -7.27 19.94 8.64
CA GLY A 79 -8.62 19.96 9.19
C GLY A 79 -9.11 18.60 9.66
N ASP A 80 -10.15 18.63 10.48
CA ASP A 80 -10.73 17.42 11.04
C ASP A 80 -11.54 16.67 9.98
N ALA A 81 -11.33 15.35 9.95
CA ALA A 81 -12.04 14.45 9.07
C ALA A 81 -12.77 13.36 9.86
N THR A 82 -13.91 12.94 9.32
CA THR A 82 -14.63 11.76 9.81
C THR A 82 -14.94 10.81 8.67
N LEU A 83 -15.20 9.56 9.03
CA LEU A 83 -15.67 8.53 8.12
C LEU A 83 -16.82 7.76 8.78
N ALA A 84 -17.99 7.78 8.14
CA ALA A 84 -19.04 6.81 8.40
C ALA A 84 -19.07 5.77 7.27
N VAL A 85 -19.35 4.51 7.58
CA VAL A 85 -19.41 3.43 6.59
C VAL A 85 -20.76 2.70 6.63
N ARG A 86 -21.13 2.08 5.51
CA ARG A 86 -22.25 1.17 5.39
C ARG A 86 -21.98 0.07 4.38
N GLN A 87 -22.72 -1.03 4.53
CA GLN A 87 -22.86 -2.02 3.49
C GLN A 87 -24.18 -1.80 2.73
N GLU A 88 -24.16 -1.97 1.41
CA GLU A 88 -25.34 -1.87 0.54
C GLU A 88 -26.16 -0.57 0.74
N ALA A 89 -27.49 -0.66 0.62
CA ALA A 89 -28.43 0.45 0.87
C ALA A 89 -28.77 0.62 2.36
N GLY A 90 -28.00 0.03 3.27
CA GLY A 90 -28.19 0.14 4.72
C GLY A 90 -28.01 1.57 5.25
N ALA A 91 -28.30 1.74 6.54
CA ALA A 91 -27.96 2.96 7.25
C ALA A 91 -26.43 3.06 7.43
N PHE A 92 -25.92 4.29 7.43
CA PHE A 92 -24.55 4.55 7.86
C PHE A 92 -24.43 4.31 9.36
N GLY A 93 -23.28 3.76 9.78
CA GLY A 93 -22.86 3.82 11.18
C GLY A 93 -22.49 5.23 11.61
N ASP A 94 -21.88 5.35 12.78
CA ASP A 94 -21.44 6.63 13.33
C ASP A 94 -20.33 7.27 12.48
N ASP A 95 -20.24 8.60 12.54
CA ASP A 95 -19.12 9.37 11.99
C ASP A 95 -17.90 9.19 12.91
N LEU A 96 -16.99 8.30 12.52
CA LEU A 96 -15.78 8.02 13.28
C LEU A 96 -14.70 9.08 12.96
N PRO A 97 -14.04 9.66 13.98
CA PRO A 97 -12.96 10.61 13.75
C PRO A 97 -11.75 9.91 13.11
N ALA A 98 -11.12 10.57 12.14
CA ALA A 98 -9.91 10.10 11.50
C ALA A 98 -8.69 10.92 11.97
N THR A 99 -7.57 10.24 12.19
CA THR A 99 -6.29 10.85 12.55
C THR A 99 -5.56 11.26 11.27
N LEU A 100 -5.14 12.52 11.19
CA LEU A 100 -4.30 13.01 10.10
C LEU A 100 -2.82 12.76 10.41
N HIS A 101 -2.18 11.96 9.57
CA HIS A 101 -0.74 11.73 9.61
C HIS A 101 -0.02 12.52 8.52
N THR A 102 1.06 13.20 8.89
CA THR A 102 1.87 14.00 7.95
C THR A 102 3.37 13.74 8.06
N GLU A 103 3.83 13.00 9.06
CA GLU A 103 5.25 12.88 9.37
C GLU A 103 6.01 12.10 8.28
N GLY A 104 7.05 12.72 7.73
CA GLY A 104 7.88 12.17 6.65
C GLY A 104 7.16 12.03 5.30
N LEU A 105 5.91 12.49 5.18
CA LEU A 105 5.19 12.54 3.91
C LEU A 105 5.54 13.83 3.15
N PRO A 106 5.48 13.83 1.80
CA PRO A 106 5.64 15.07 1.04
C PRO A 106 4.64 16.13 1.49
N LYS A 107 5.04 17.40 1.44
CA LYS A 107 4.20 18.53 1.87
C LYS A 107 2.82 18.48 1.21
N GLY A 108 1.78 18.53 2.03
CA GLY A 108 0.39 18.49 1.59
C GLY A 108 -0.10 17.12 1.14
N ARG A 109 0.60 16.02 1.48
CA ARG A 109 0.20 14.64 1.18
C ARG A 109 -0.03 13.79 2.43
N GLY A 110 -0.62 14.38 3.46
CA GLY A 110 -1.06 13.67 4.64
C GLY A 110 -2.15 12.64 4.35
N ILE A 111 -2.24 11.67 5.25
CA ILE A 111 -3.11 10.50 5.15
C ILE A 111 -4.01 10.49 6.37
N TYR A 112 -5.30 10.24 6.16
CA TYR A 112 -6.26 10.07 7.24
C TYR A 112 -6.44 8.59 7.54
N THR A 113 -6.40 8.22 8.81
CA THR A 113 -6.57 6.83 9.26
C THR A 113 -7.57 6.72 10.39
N LEU A 114 -8.18 5.55 10.49
CA LEU A 114 -8.99 5.12 11.62
C LEU A 114 -9.08 3.60 11.59
N ASP A 115 -9.49 2.98 12.69
CA ASP A 115 -9.77 1.56 12.72
C ASP A 115 -11.25 1.28 12.47
N LEU A 116 -11.54 0.33 11.60
CA LEU A 116 -12.88 -0.10 11.24
C LEU A 116 -13.12 -1.56 11.60
N ILE A 117 -14.33 -1.87 12.06
CA ILE A 117 -14.86 -3.23 12.13
C ILE A 117 -15.77 -3.42 10.93
N LEU A 118 -15.36 -4.29 10.00
CA LEU A 118 -16.08 -4.58 8.76
C LEU A 118 -16.56 -6.03 8.82
N LYS A 119 -17.79 -6.27 9.28
CA LYS A 119 -18.24 -7.63 9.64
C LYS A 119 -18.50 -8.57 8.47
N THR A 120 -18.58 -8.03 7.26
CA THR A 120 -19.05 -8.74 6.08
C THR A 120 -18.21 -8.35 4.86
N ASP A 121 -17.97 -9.31 3.99
CA ASP A 121 -17.32 -9.07 2.70
C ASP A 121 -18.30 -8.45 1.69
N GLY A 122 -17.74 -7.85 0.64
CA GLY A 122 -18.50 -7.17 -0.40
C GLY A 122 -18.13 -5.70 -0.55
N ILE A 123 -18.96 -4.96 -1.29
CA ILE A 123 -18.73 -3.54 -1.55
C ILE A 123 -19.34 -2.72 -0.41
N TRP A 124 -18.50 -1.86 0.17
CA TRP A 124 -18.88 -0.90 1.20
C TRP A 124 -18.85 0.52 0.65
N GLU A 125 -19.71 1.37 1.18
CA GLU A 125 -19.75 2.80 0.91
C GLU A 125 -19.29 3.54 2.17
N GLY A 126 -18.26 4.37 2.02
CA GLY A 126 -17.84 5.36 2.98
C GLY A 126 -18.41 6.74 2.64
N ARG A 127 -18.77 7.48 3.68
CA ARG A 127 -19.02 8.92 3.64
C ARG A 127 -17.88 9.59 4.39
N ALA A 128 -16.91 10.09 3.65
CA ALA A 128 -15.81 10.85 4.21
C ALA A 128 -16.19 12.32 4.28
N THR A 129 -16.05 12.93 5.45
CA THR A 129 -16.38 14.33 5.69
C THR A 129 -15.12 15.10 6.04
N LEU A 130 -14.90 16.24 5.39
CA LEU A 130 -13.80 17.16 5.69
C LEU A 130 -14.37 18.58 5.79
N LYS A 131 -14.12 19.25 6.93
CA LYS A 131 -14.61 20.62 7.18
C LYS A 131 -16.12 20.79 6.87
N GLY A 132 -16.92 19.80 7.27
CA GLY A 132 -18.38 19.77 7.07
C GLY A 132 -18.87 19.43 5.65
N LYS A 133 -17.97 19.19 4.68
CA LYS A 133 -18.32 18.73 3.33
C LYS A 133 -18.11 17.23 3.22
N SER A 134 -19.11 16.52 2.73
CA SER A 134 -19.07 15.06 2.60
C SER A 134 -18.92 14.61 1.16
N VAL A 135 -18.11 13.57 0.96
CA VAL A 135 -17.95 12.87 -0.32
C VAL A 135 -18.00 11.37 -0.11
N LYS A 136 -18.46 10.66 -1.14
CA LYS A 136 -18.56 9.21 -1.12
C LYS A 136 -17.23 8.59 -1.56
N LEU A 137 -16.86 7.49 -0.93
CA LEU A 137 -15.84 6.57 -1.40
C LEU A 137 -16.41 5.15 -1.36
N PHE A 138 -16.05 4.33 -2.33
CA PHE A 138 -16.45 2.93 -2.37
C PHE A 138 -15.22 2.05 -2.26
N PHE A 139 -15.34 0.94 -1.53
CA PHE A 139 -14.23 0.01 -1.35
C PHE A 139 -14.72 -1.43 -1.23
N GLN A 140 -13.89 -2.36 -1.72
CA GLN A 140 -14.11 -3.79 -1.57
C GLN A 140 -13.55 -4.25 -0.22
N VAL A 141 -14.33 -5.09 0.48
CA VAL A 141 -13.92 -5.87 1.64
C VAL A 141 -13.87 -7.34 1.23
N LEU A 142 -12.73 -7.98 1.45
CA LEU A 142 -12.49 -9.37 1.10
C LEU A 142 -13.07 -10.31 2.15
N LYS A 143 -13.37 -11.54 1.76
CA LYS A 143 -13.82 -12.58 2.69
C LYS A 143 -12.74 -13.01 3.69
N LYS A 144 -11.48 -12.93 3.29
CA LYS A 144 -10.29 -13.26 4.08
C LYS A 144 -9.19 -12.26 3.76
N PRO A 145 -8.28 -11.97 4.70
CA PRO A 145 -7.10 -11.17 4.42
C PRO A 145 -6.22 -11.87 3.37
N LEU A 146 -5.52 -11.08 2.57
CA LEU A 146 -4.48 -11.56 1.66
C LEU A 146 -3.20 -11.89 2.42
N GLY A 147 -2.70 -10.92 3.18
CA GLY A 147 -1.49 -11.05 3.98
C GLY A 147 -1.73 -11.59 5.39
N PRO A 148 -0.65 -11.86 6.16
CA PRO A 148 -0.75 -12.13 7.58
C PRO A 148 -1.50 -11.02 8.34
N ILE A 149 -2.11 -11.39 9.45
CA ILE A 149 -2.84 -10.47 10.33
C ILE A 149 -2.21 -10.48 11.73
N PRO A 150 -2.38 -9.39 12.50
CA PRO A 150 -2.00 -9.37 13.92
C PRO A 150 -2.49 -10.60 14.68
N GLY A 151 -1.61 -11.19 15.49
CA GLY A 151 -1.86 -12.43 16.24
C GLY A 151 -1.66 -13.73 15.44
N GLY A 152 -1.43 -13.66 14.13
CA GLY A 152 -1.08 -14.81 13.29
C GLY A 152 0.43 -15.04 13.18
N ALA A 153 0.85 -16.26 12.81
CA ALA A 153 2.25 -16.56 12.56
C ALA A 153 2.76 -15.87 11.27
N ALA A 154 3.97 -15.32 11.32
CA ALA A 154 4.65 -14.82 10.14
C ALA A 154 5.09 -15.98 9.21
N PRO A 155 5.02 -15.81 7.88
CA PRO A 155 5.53 -16.80 6.94
C PRO A 155 7.04 -17.04 7.10
N ALA A 156 7.44 -18.32 7.14
CA ALA A 156 8.83 -18.74 7.29
C ALA A 156 9.59 -18.86 5.95
N ALA A 157 9.23 -18.06 4.94
CA ALA A 157 9.86 -18.11 3.63
C ALA A 157 11.09 -17.19 3.55
N PRO A 158 12.16 -17.62 2.86
CA PRO A 158 13.36 -16.80 2.72
C PRO A 158 13.09 -15.54 1.91
N SER A 159 13.84 -14.48 2.23
CA SER A 159 13.90 -13.25 1.45
C SER A 159 15.24 -13.11 0.73
N PRO A 160 15.27 -12.40 -0.42
CA PRO A 160 16.51 -12.06 -1.10
C PRO A 160 17.53 -11.39 -0.17
N THR A 161 18.80 -11.72 -0.38
CA THR A 161 19.96 -11.08 0.25
C THR A 161 21.02 -10.78 -0.81
N ALA A 162 22.05 -10.02 -0.43
CA ALA A 162 23.19 -9.77 -1.31
C ALA A 162 23.93 -11.08 -1.71
N GLU A 163 23.96 -12.06 -0.81
CA GLU A 163 24.63 -13.36 -1.02
C GLU A 163 23.73 -14.40 -1.71
N ALA A 164 22.42 -14.31 -1.52
CA ALA A 164 21.42 -15.18 -2.13
C ALA A 164 20.25 -14.33 -2.66
N THR A 165 20.35 -13.91 -3.92
CA THR A 165 19.43 -12.93 -4.52
C THR A 165 18.04 -13.50 -4.81
N LEU A 166 17.88 -14.83 -4.87
CA LEU A 166 16.63 -15.49 -5.25
C LEU A 166 16.04 -14.98 -6.58
N GLY A 167 16.90 -14.56 -7.51
CA GLY A 167 16.49 -14.02 -8.81
C GLY A 167 16.19 -12.51 -8.83
N VAL A 168 16.42 -11.80 -7.73
CA VAL A 168 16.19 -10.34 -7.63
C VAL A 168 17.42 -9.56 -8.08
N ASP A 169 17.26 -8.67 -9.07
CA ASP A 169 18.30 -7.78 -9.58
C ASP A 169 17.71 -6.42 -10.06
N PRO A 170 18.13 -5.28 -9.48
CA PRO A 170 19.06 -5.14 -8.36
C PRO A 170 18.43 -5.57 -7.04
N ILE A 171 19.27 -5.97 -6.07
CA ILE A 171 18.81 -6.36 -4.73
C ILE A 171 18.08 -5.23 -4.00
N CYS A 172 18.41 -3.98 -4.34
CA CYS A 172 17.75 -2.78 -3.86
C CYS A 172 17.61 -1.78 -5.00
N THR A 173 16.38 -1.35 -5.28
CA THR A 173 16.06 -0.36 -6.30
C THR A 173 16.15 1.08 -5.77
N ARG A 174 16.28 1.26 -4.45
CA ARG A 174 16.56 2.56 -3.84
C ARG A 174 17.95 3.07 -4.24
N VAL A 175 18.09 4.39 -4.39
CA VAL A 175 19.38 5.05 -4.61
C VAL A 175 19.66 6.09 -3.51
N PRO A 176 20.75 5.95 -2.73
CA PRO A 176 21.65 4.79 -2.67
C PRO A 176 20.95 3.55 -2.13
N ALA A 177 21.50 2.36 -2.42
CA ALA A 177 20.99 1.10 -1.90
C ALA A 177 20.93 1.12 -0.37
N CYS A 178 19.87 0.55 0.21
CA CYS A 178 19.70 0.50 1.65
C CYS A 178 20.48 -0.68 2.27
N PRO A 179 20.79 -0.66 3.58
CA PRO A 179 21.56 -1.72 4.23
C PRO A 179 20.72 -2.97 4.61
N LEU A 180 19.43 -3.02 4.27
CA LEU A 180 18.46 -3.97 4.83
C LEU A 180 18.35 -5.30 4.06
N HIS A 181 19.39 -5.69 3.33
CA HIS A 181 19.46 -6.93 2.53
C HIS A 181 20.58 -7.89 2.98
N ALA A 182 21.11 -7.69 4.19
CA ALA A 182 22.24 -8.47 4.71
C ALA A 182 21.85 -9.85 5.28
N LYS A 183 20.58 -10.03 5.64
CA LYS A 183 20.06 -11.26 6.24
C LYS A 183 18.66 -11.55 5.70
N SER A 184 18.38 -12.84 5.54
CA SER A 184 17.08 -13.31 5.09
C SER A 184 16.05 -13.18 6.21
N LEU A 185 14.82 -12.84 5.85
CA LEU A 185 13.70 -12.60 6.76
C LEU A 185 13.37 -13.80 7.64
N ASP A 186 13.26 -14.99 7.04
CA ASP A 186 13.04 -16.25 7.76
C ASP A 186 14.12 -16.52 8.81
N ALA A 187 15.39 -16.28 8.47
CA ALA A 187 16.51 -16.48 9.37
C ALA A 187 16.47 -15.52 10.57
N LEU A 188 16.03 -14.29 10.36
CA LEU A 188 15.85 -13.31 11.44
C LEU A 188 14.67 -13.66 12.34
N ILE A 189 13.54 -14.08 11.76
CA ILE A 189 12.39 -14.56 12.52
C ILE A 189 12.78 -15.79 13.36
N ALA A 190 13.49 -16.76 12.77
CA ALA A 190 13.93 -17.98 13.44
C ALA A 190 14.97 -17.73 14.56
N LYS A 191 15.68 -16.60 14.54
CA LYS A 191 16.63 -16.20 15.58
C LYS A 191 15.94 -15.84 16.91
N GLY A 192 14.63 -15.60 16.88
CA GLY A 192 13.84 -15.27 18.06
C GLY A 192 14.06 -13.85 18.57
N ARG A 193 14.33 -12.90 17.67
CA ARG A 193 14.34 -11.46 17.95
C ARG A 193 13.19 -10.78 17.22
N PRO A 194 12.65 -9.66 17.74
CA PRO A 194 11.69 -8.87 17.00
C PRO A 194 12.24 -8.43 15.62
N VAL A 195 11.40 -8.52 14.59
CA VAL A 195 11.75 -8.15 13.22
C VAL A 195 10.75 -7.16 12.66
N ALA A 196 11.24 -6.12 11.99
CA ALA A 196 10.44 -5.21 11.18
C ALA A 196 10.80 -5.39 9.71
N VAL A 197 9.81 -5.65 8.86
CA VAL A 197 10.00 -5.88 7.42
C VAL A 197 9.20 -4.91 6.58
N MET A 198 9.88 -4.30 5.61
CA MET A 198 9.30 -3.45 4.57
C MET A 198 9.26 -4.19 3.24
N PHE A 199 8.09 -4.33 2.64
CA PHE A 199 7.90 -4.78 1.27
C PHE A 199 7.57 -3.58 0.39
N ALA A 200 8.52 -3.15 -0.43
CA ALA A 200 8.37 -1.99 -1.31
C ALA A 200 9.38 -2.03 -2.45
N THR A 201 9.03 -1.46 -3.60
CA THR A 201 9.93 -1.28 -4.73
C THR A 201 10.15 0.22 -5.02
N PRO A 202 11.10 0.89 -4.35
CA PRO A 202 11.32 2.33 -4.45
C PRO A 202 11.38 2.89 -5.87
N ALA A 203 12.05 2.21 -6.81
CA ALA A 203 12.18 2.71 -8.18
C ALA A 203 10.92 2.57 -9.04
N ARG A 204 9.97 1.71 -8.67
CA ARG A 204 8.79 1.37 -9.50
C ARG A 204 7.50 2.04 -9.07
N CYS A 205 7.50 2.67 -7.91
CA CYS A 205 6.28 3.25 -7.38
C CYS A 205 5.78 4.41 -8.27
N GLN A 206 4.64 4.18 -8.94
CA GLN A 206 3.97 5.21 -9.75
C GLN A 206 3.15 6.20 -8.91
N THR A 207 2.88 5.84 -7.65
CA THR A 207 2.28 6.75 -6.67
C THR A 207 3.41 7.46 -5.92
N GLN A 208 3.22 8.66 -5.36
CA GLN A 208 4.31 9.29 -4.60
C GLN A 208 4.42 8.77 -3.16
N PHE A 209 3.74 7.66 -2.83
CA PHE A 209 3.66 7.14 -1.46
C PHE A 209 4.61 5.96 -1.21
N CYS A 210 4.83 5.04 -2.16
CA CYS A 210 5.70 3.88 -1.93
C CYS A 210 7.22 4.16 -1.98
N GLY A 211 7.67 5.29 -2.54
CA GLY A 211 9.08 5.71 -2.48
C GLY A 211 9.49 6.25 -1.10
N PRO A 212 8.76 7.23 -0.54
CA PRO A 212 9.05 7.79 0.77
C PRO A 212 8.97 6.79 1.93
N VAL A 213 8.10 5.78 1.90
CA VAL A 213 7.91 4.89 3.08
C VAL A 213 9.16 4.13 3.48
N LEU A 214 10.00 3.70 2.52
CA LEU A 214 11.27 3.08 2.87
C LEU A 214 12.20 4.11 3.50
N ASP A 215 12.26 5.33 2.97
CA ASP A 215 13.04 6.41 3.57
C ASP A 215 12.57 6.79 4.98
N GLN A 216 11.25 6.74 5.23
CA GLN A 216 10.66 6.94 6.55
C GLN A 216 11.12 5.87 7.54
N LEU A 217 11.10 4.59 7.14
CA LEU A 217 11.64 3.50 7.96
C LEU A 217 13.14 3.70 8.22
N LEU A 218 13.92 4.02 7.19
CA LEU A 218 15.36 4.24 7.30
C LEU A 218 15.70 5.42 8.22
N ALA A 219 14.81 6.42 8.31
CA ALA A 219 14.98 7.58 9.17
C ALA A 219 14.79 7.26 10.67
N VAL A 220 14.01 6.24 11.01
CA VAL A 220 13.70 5.89 12.41
C VAL A 220 14.36 4.60 12.91
N GLN A 221 14.75 3.68 12.01
CA GLN A 221 15.28 2.36 12.41
C GLN A 221 16.47 2.41 13.38
N GLY A 222 17.27 3.48 13.34
CA GLY A 222 18.46 3.64 14.17
C GLY A 222 18.13 3.63 15.66
N ASP A 223 16.96 4.17 16.02
CA ASP A 223 16.49 4.26 17.41
C ASP A 223 16.09 2.89 17.98
N TYR A 224 15.81 1.91 17.10
CA TYR A 224 15.28 0.59 17.46
C TYR A 224 16.26 -0.56 17.18
N SER A 225 17.37 -0.30 16.49
CA SER A 225 18.28 -1.34 15.97
C SER A 225 18.94 -2.23 17.04
N SER A 226 18.92 -1.80 18.32
CA SER A 226 19.41 -2.62 19.42
C SER A 226 18.45 -3.76 19.80
N GLU A 227 17.15 -3.61 19.50
CA GLU A 227 16.08 -4.53 19.90
C GLU A 227 15.42 -5.20 18.70
N VAL A 228 15.34 -4.50 17.57
CA VAL A 228 14.63 -4.92 16.36
C VAL A 228 15.62 -5.15 15.21
N ASP A 229 15.49 -6.29 14.53
CA ASP A 229 16.17 -6.54 13.25
C ASP A 229 15.31 -6.03 12.09
N PHE A 230 15.93 -5.41 11.07
CA PHE A 230 15.22 -4.78 9.96
C PHE A 230 15.50 -5.45 8.63
N VAL A 231 14.47 -5.61 7.79
CA VAL A 231 14.55 -6.21 6.45
C VAL A 231 13.81 -5.35 5.43
N HIS A 232 14.40 -5.19 4.25
CA HIS A 232 13.71 -4.68 3.06
C HIS A 232 13.64 -5.79 2.01
N VAL A 233 12.44 -5.99 1.47
CA VAL A 233 12.18 -6.92 0.37
C VAL A 233 11.61 -6.14 -0.80
N GLU A 234 12.29 -6.20 -1.94
CA GLU A 234 11.75 -5.74 -3.23
C GLU A 234 10.56 -6.62 -3.60
N ILE A 235 9.49 -6.02 -4.11
CA ILE A 235 8.29 -6.79 -4.49
C ILE A 235 8.52 -7.53 -5.81
N TYR A 236 9.27 -6.91 -6.71
CA TYR A 236 9.52 -7.43 -8.05
C TYR A 236 10.94 -7.99 -8.18
N GLU A 237 11.09 -9.00 -9.03
CA GLU A 237 12.40 -9.58 -9.35
C GLU A 237 13.33 -8.59 -10.07
N SER A 238 12.78 -7.56 -10.74
CA SER A 238 13.58 -6.53 -11.40
C SER A 238 12.86 -5.18 -11.48
N THR A 239 13.61 -4.15 -11.92
CA THR A 239 13.05 -2.81 -12.20
C THR A 239 12.03 -2.82 -13.33
N GLU A 240 12.01 -3.86 -14.16
CA GLU A 240 11.06 -4.06 -15.26
C GLU A 240 10.23 -5.34 -15.07
N GLY A 241 9.20 -5.55 -15.90
CA GLY A 241 8.34 -6.75 -15.83
C GLY A 241 7.36 -6.75 -14.66
N THR A 242 6.70 -7.87 -14.36
CA THR A 242 5.69 -7.96 -13.28
C THR A 242 5.87 -9.20 -12.41
N ASN A 243 7.01 -9.88 -12.53
CA ASN A 243 7.29 -11.06 -11.74
C ASN A 243 7.51 -10.65 -10.29
N LEU A 244 6.77 -11.29 -9.39
CA LEU A 244 6.89 -11.07 -7.96
C LEU A 244 7.98 -11.97 -7.40
N VAL A 245 8.71 -11.47 -6.41
CA VAL A 245 9.67 -12.27 -5.65
C VAL A 245 8.93 -13.39 -4.92
N SER A 246 9.52 -14.58 -4.83
CA SER A 246 8.90 -15.73 -4.16
C SER A 246 8.44 -15.46 -2.72
N THR A 247 9.15 -14.59 -2.00
CA THR A 247 8.79 -14.10 -0.66
C THR A 247 7.42 -13.43 -0.63
N ILE A 248 7.09 -12.64 -1.66
CA ILE A 248 5.79 -11.96 -1.78
C ILE A 248 4.66 -12.98 -1.89
N SER A 249 4.85 -14.03 -2.68
CA SER A 249 3.89 -15.12 -2.82
C SER A 249 3.69 -15.88 -1.50
N ALA A 250 4.77 -16.10 -0.74
CA ALA A 250 4.69 -16.76 0.56
C ALA A 250 3.97 -15.91 1.63
N TRP A 251 4.09 -14.59 1.52
CA TRP A 251 3.36 -13.63 2.35
C TRP A 251 1.94 -13.37 1.88
N GLY A 252 1.52 -13.91 0.73
CA GLY A 252 0.16 -13.76 0.23
C GLY A 252 -0.24 -12.32 -0.12
N ILE A 253 0.71 -11.38 -0.16
CA ILE A 253 0.47 -9.98 -0.53
C ILE A 253 0.70 -9.77 -2.03
N ASP A 254 -0.04 -8.85 -2.65
CA ASP A 254 0.04 -8.58 -4.10
C ASP A 254 0.08 -7.08 -4.44
N SER A 255 0.27 -6.23 -3.43
CA SER A 255 0.35 -4.78 -3.53
C SER A 255 1.59 -4.23 -2.83
N GLU A 256 1.86 -2.94 -3.00
CA GLU A 256 2.87 -2.18 -2.23
C GLU A 256 2.34 -0.80 -1.80
N PRO A 257 2.92 -0.23 -0.75
CA PRO A 257 3.91 -0.85 0.16
C PRO A 257 3.23 -1.63 1.29
N TRP A 258 4.00 -2.49 1.96
CA TRP A 258 3.61 -3.14 3.20
C TRP A 258 4.71 -3.00 4.25
N PHE A 259 4.30 -2.78 5.49
CA PHE A 259 5.17 -2.85 6.65
C PHE A 259 4.58 -3.83 7.65
N PHE A 260 5.38 -4.76 8.15
CA PHE A 260 4.99 -5.69 9.20
C PHE A 260 5.99 -5.63 10.35
N THR A 261 5.48 -5.81 11.56
CA THR A 261 6.30 -6.15 12.72
C THR A 261 5.99 -7.56 13.18
N VAL A 262 7.03 -8.30 13.51
CA VAL A 262 6.97 -9.70 13.94
C VAL A 262 7.69 -9.81 15.28
N SER A 263 6.98 -10.27 16.32
CA SER A 263 7.57 -10.47 17.65
C SER A 263 8.57 -11.62 17.67
N ALA A 264 9.33 -11.69 18.76
CA ALA A 264 10.38 -12.69 18.97
C ALA A 264 9.90 -14.15 18.87
N ASP A 265 8.62 -14.43 19.07
CA ASP A 265 8.03 -15.77 18.92
C ASP A 265 7.57 -16.09 17.49
N GLY A 266 7.76 -15.17 16.54
CA GLY A 266 7.33 -15.32 15.15
C GLY A 266 5.88 -14.89 14.88
N THR A 267 5.21 -14.25 15.84
CA THR A 267 3.85 -13.73 15.67
C THR A 267 3.86 -12.35 15.02
N VAL A 268 3.00 -12.08 14.05
CA VAL A 268 2.78 -10.75 13.49
C VAL A 268 2.08 -9.88 14.53
N GLN A 269 2.68 -8.75 14.89
CA GLN A 269 2.15 -7.80 15.86
C GLN A 269 1.36 -6.69 15.17
N GLU A 270 1.95 -6.07 14.15
CA GLU A 270 1.34 -4.99 13.39
C GLU A 270 1.50 -5.19 11.89
N ARG A 271 0.58 -4.61 11.15
CA ARG A 271 0.67 -4.49 9.69
C ARG A 271 0.16 -3.13 9.22
N LEU A 272 0.88 -2.51 8.29
CA LEU A 272 0.46 -1.31 7.59
C LEU A 272 0.54 -1.58 6.09
N ASP A 273 -0.55 -1.33 5.38
CA ASP A 273 -0.65 -1.50 3.94
C ASP A 273 -1.01 -0.20 3.23
N GLY A 274 -0.53 -0.06 2.00
CA GLY A 274 -0.77 1.12 1.21
C GLY A 274 -0.05 2.34 1.78
N ALA A 275 -0.69 3.50 1.80
CA ALA A 275 -0.03 4.71 2.28
C ALA A 275 -0.02 4.77 3.83
N PHE A 276 1.14 5.01 4.43
CA PHE A 276 1.32 5.26 5.87
C PHE A 276 2.46 6.26 6.11
N ALA A 277 2.50 6.85 7.30
CA ALA A 277 3.45 7.88 7.70
C ALA A 277 4.49 7.38 8.71
N THR A 278 5.49 8.22 8.99
CA THR A 278 6.61 7.89 9.89
C THR A 278 6.15 7.64 11.33
N ASP A 279 5.18 8.39 11.82
CA ASP A 279 4.60 8.22 13.15
C ASP A 279 3.83 6.90 13.29
N GLU A 280 3.24 6.40 12.21
CA GLU A 280 2.61 5.07 12.21
C GLU A 280 3.66 3.95 12.27
N ILE A 281 4.76 4.08 11.51
CA ILE A 281 5.92 3.16 11.60
C ILE A 281 6.47 3.16 13.02
N ARG A 282 6.70 4.35 13.59
CA ARG A 282 7.20 4.52 14.96
C ARG A 282 6.27 3.87 15.97
N GLY A 283 4.96 4.14 15.89
CA GLY A 283 3.99 3.55 16.78
C GLY A 283 3.94 2.00 16.70
N ALA A 284 4.11 1.44 15.50
CA ALA A 284 4.21 -0.01 15.32
C ALA A 284 5.51 -0.60 15.91
N LEU A 285 6.63 0.11 15.81
CA LEU A 285 7.90 -0.27 16.42
C LEU A 285 7.87 -0.14 17.95
N ASP A 286 7.28 0.93 18.48
CA ASP A 286 7.11 1.14 19.92
C ASP A 286 6.31 0.01 20.56
N ARG A 287 5.22 -0.42 19.91
CA ARG A 287 4.41 -1.56 20.39
C ARG A 287 5.12 -2.90 20.27
N LEU A 288 6.03 -3.04 19.31
CA LEU A 288 6.81 -4.27 19.11
C LEU A 288 7.78 -4.53 20.26
N ILE A 289 8.32 -3.48 20.88
CA ILE A 289 9.31 -3.56 21.95
C ILE A 289 8.74 -3.27 23.35
N ALA A 290 7.42 -3.06 23.45
CA ALA A 290 6.73 -2.75 24.70
C ALA A 290 6.61 -3.94 25.65
#